data_AF-A0A951VIS1-F1
#
_entry.id   AF-A0A951VIS1-F1
#
_cell.length_a   1.000
_cell.length_b   1.000
_cell.length_c   1.000
_cell.angle_alpha   90.00
_cell.angle_beta   90.00
_cell.angle_gamma   90.00
#
_symmetry.space_group_name_H-M   'P 1'
#
loop_
_entity.id
_entity.type
_entity.pdbx_description
1 polymer ?
#
loop_
_entity_poly.entity_id
_entity_poly.type
_entity_poly.pdbx_seq_one_letter_code
_entity_poly.pdbx_strand_id
1 'polypeptide(L)'
;MPNSNPPPMSGGMQYQLKIYFEGAQKKKPLLPVAFEDLEAKAMKEMAPEAFAYIAGGAGGETTMHNNKEAFNRWRILPRMMGDVSARTTEVTLFGKKLPYPVLLGPIGVLSIAHADAEVGVAQAATALHLPQVVSTVSSRTMEE
;
A
#
# COMPACT_ATOMS: atom_id res chain seq x y z
N MET A 1 -14.14 35.84 -10.64
CA MET A 1 -13.41 34.76 -11.35
C MET A 1 -13.10 33.69 -10.31
N PRO A 2 -13.71 32.50 -10.35
CA PRO A 2 -13.28 31.42 -9.47
C PRO A 2 -11.84 31.03 -9.84
N ASN A 3 -11.01 30.84 -8.82
CA ASN A 3 -9.56 30.59 -8.91
C ASN A 3 -9.20 29.62 -10.04
N SER A 4 -8.32 30.05 -10.95
CA SER A 4 -7.98 29.38 -12.21
C SER A 4 -6.91 28.29 -12.10
N ASN A 5 -6.57 27.84 -10.89
CA ASN A 5 -5.60 26.78 -10.71
C ASN A 5 -6.33 25.42 -10.64
N PRO A 6 -5.98 24.46 -11.51
CA PRO A 6 -6.51 23.12 -11.38
C PRO A 6 -6.10 22.56 -10.00
N PRO A 7 -7.00 21.82 -9.34
CA PRO A 7 -6.69 21.18 -8.08
C PRO A 7 -5.46 20.27 -8.25
N PRO A 8 -4.61 20.17 -7.22
CA PRO A 8 -3.42 19.34 -7.30
C PRO A 8 -3.79 17.88 -7.63
N MET A 9 -3.04 17.27 -8.55
CA MET A 9 -3.24 15.87 -8.93
C MET A 9 -3.11 14.96 -7.70
N SER A 10 -3.91 13.90 -7.61
CA SER A 10 -3.78 12.93 -6.52
C SER A 10 -2.42 12.22 -6.56
N GLY A 11 -1.91 11.80 -5.39
CA GLY A 11 -0.60 11.15 -5.28
C GLY A 11 -0.45 9.91 -6.17
N GLY A 12 -1.51 9.10 -6.29
CA GLY A 12 -1.53 7.93 -7.19
C GLY A 12 -1.35 8.31 -8.67
N MET A 13 -2.00 9.38 -9.14
CA MET A 13 -1.82 9.87 -10.52
C MET A 13 -0.40 10.41 -10.74
N GLN A 14 0.16 11.12 -9.76
CA GLN A 14 1.54 11.60 -9.83
C GLN A 14 2.54 10.44 -9.94
N TYR A 15 2.34 9.38 -9.14
CA TYR A 15 3.18 8.19 -9.18
C TYR A 15 3.07 7.44 -10.52
N GLN A 16 1.85 7.29 -11.05
CA GLN A 16 1.62 6.67 -12.36
C GLN A 16 2.31 7.47 -13.48
N LEU A 17 2.16 8.79 -13.50
CA LEU A 17 2.82 9.66 -14.47
C LEU A 17 4.34 9.57 -14.38
N LYS A 18 4.90 9.51 -13.16
CA LYS A 18 6.34 9.29 -12.95
C LYS A 18 6.81 7.99 -13.61
N ILE A 19 6.10 6.88 -13.41
CA ILE A 19 6.44 5.59 -14.05
C ILE A 19 6.43 5.73 -15.58
N TYR A 20 5.42 6.39 -16.17
CA TYR A 20 5.36 6.59 -17.61
C TYR A 20 6.49 7.47 -18.15
N PHE A 21 6.81 8.59 -17.50
CA PHE A 21 7.90 9.46 -17.93
C PHE A 21 9.27 8.80 -17.81
N GLU A 22 9.50 8.03 -16.74
CA GLU A 22 10.72 7.23 -16.61
C GLU A 22 10.76 6.10 -17.66
N GLY A 23 9.62 5.48 -17.95
CA GLY A 23 9.48 4.47 -19.00
C GLY A 23 9.76 5.00 -20.41
N ALA A 24 9.39 6.25 -20.71
CA ALA A 24 9.74 6.92 -21.97
C ALA A 24 11.27 7.07 -22.14
N GLN A 25 12.00 7.12 -21.03
CA GLN A 25 13.47 7.11 -20.97
C GLN A 25 14.03 5.68 -20.88
N LYS A 26 13.21 4.66 -21.17
CA LYS A 26 13.55 3.22 -21.09
C LYS A 26 13.97 2.74 -19.70
N LYS A 27 13.65 3.48 -18.64
CA LYS A 27 13.89 3.05 -17.27
C LYS A 27 12.73 2.19 -16.79
N LYS A 28 13.02 0.96 -16.37
CA LYS A 28 12.03 0.06 -15.78
C LYS A 28 11.86 0.35 -14.29
N PRO A 29 10.63 0.24 -13.73
CA PRO A 29 10.44 0.33 -12.30
C PRO A 29 11.20 -0.80 -11.59
N LEU A 30 11.72 -0.50 -10.40
CA LEU A 30 12.48 -1.46 -9.59
C LEU A 30 11.60 -2.59 -9.04
N LEU A 31 10.32 -2.30 -8.81
CA LEU A 31 9.33 -3.23 -8.27
C LEU A 31 8.23 -3.51 -9.29
N PRO A 32 7.66 -4.72 -9.30
CA PRO A 32 6.46 -5.01 -10.06
C PRO A 32 5.27 -4.15 -9.63
N VAL A 33 4.36 -3.89 -10.56
CA VAL A 33 3.13 -3.10 -10.29
C VAL A 33 1.92 -3.98 -9.99
N ALA A 34 1.93 -5.25 -10.43
CA ALA A 34 0.91 -6.23 -10.11
C ALA A 34 1.22 -6.88 -8.75
N PHE A 35 0.17 -7.16 -7.99
CA PHE A 35 0.29 -7.74 -6.65
C PHE A 35 0.91 -9.13 -6.71
N GLU A 36 0.47 -9.96 -7.66
CA GLU A 36 0.92 -11.34 -7.84
C GLU A 36 2.41 -11.40 -8.18
N ASP A 37 2.89 -10.47 -9.02
CA ASP A 37 4.30 -10.37 -9.36
C ASP A 37 5.14 -9.88 -8.17
N LEU A 38 4.60 -9.01 -7.33
CA LEU A 38 5.26 -8.53 -6.11
C LEU A 38 5.39 -9.67 -5.09
N GLU A 39 4.33 -10.45 -4.88
CA GLU A 39 4.34 -11.63 -4.01
C GLU A 39 5.32 -12.68 -4.53
N ALA A 40 5.31 -12.98 -5.83
CA ALA A 40 6.25 -13.91 -6.45
C ALA A 40 7.71 -13.42 -6.38
N LYS A 41 7.94 -12.11 -6.44
CA LYS A 41 9.27 -11.53 -6.20
C LYS A 41 9.67 -11.68 -4.73
N ALA A 42 8.79 -11.36 -3.79
CA ALA A 42 9.06 -11.52 -2.36
C ALA A 42 9.41 -12.99 -2.01
N MET A 43 8.68 -13.96 -2.57
CA MET A 43 8.96 -15.39 -2.41
C MET A 43 10.38 -15.78 -2.85
N LYS A 44 10.93 -15.11 -3.87
CA LYS A 44 12.28 -15.40 -4.38
C LYS A 44 13.39 -14.75 -3.55
N GLU A 45 13.10 -13.60 -2.93
CA GLU A 45 14.09 -12.81 -2.19
C GLU A 45 14.14 -13.21 -0.70
N MET A 46 13.04 -13.71 -0.13
CA MET A 46 12.94 -14.08 1.28
C MET A 46 13.43 -15.51 1.54
N ALA A 47 13.83 -15.77 2.80
CA ALA A 47 14.01 -17.15 3.26
C ALA A 47 12.67 -17.91 3.17
N PRO A 48 12.66 -19.20 2.76
CA PRO A 48 11.43 -19.97 2.59
C PRO A 48 10.54 -19.98 3.85
N GLU A 49 11.13 -20.08 5.03
CA GLU A 49 10.42 -20.09 6.31
C GLU A 49 9.78 -18.74 6.61
N ALA A 50 10.50 -17.65 6.32
CA ALA A 50 9.98 -16.29 6.50
C ALA A 50 8.81 -16.02 5.55
N PHE A 51 8.93 -16.42 4.29
CA PHE A 51 7.84 -16.29 3.32
C PHE A 51 6.63 -17.13 3.75
N ALA A 52 6.84 -18.40 4.14
CA ALA A 52 5.77 -19.28 4.60
C ALA A 52 5.04 -18.74 5.84
N TYR A 53 5.78 -18.11 6.77
CA TYR A 53 5.17 -17.47 7.95
C TYR A 53 4.25 -16.30 7.59
N ILE A 54 4.63 -15.48 6.60
CA ILE A 54 3.89 -14.28 6.21
C ILE A 54 2.74 -14.61 5.25
N ALA A 55 2.98 -15.46 4.26
CA ALA A 55 2.00 -15.80 3.23
C ALA A 55 0.99 -16.85 3.71
N GLY A 56 1.36 -17.68 4.69
CA GLY A 56 0.57 -18.80 5.16
C GLY A 56 -0.66 -18.41 5.98
N GLY A 57 -1.69 -19.23 5.89
CA GLY A 57 -2.96 -19.07 6.59
C GLY A 57 -3.27 -20.18 7.59
N ALA A 58 -4.41 -20.04 8.28
CA ALA A 58 -4.89 -21.08 9.17
C ALA A 58 -5.50 -22.26 8.38
N GLY A 59 -5.11 -23.48 8.73
CA GLY A 59 -5.69 -24.72 8.20
C GLY A 59 -5.53 -24.84 6.68
N GLY A 60 -6.61 -25.17 5.97
CA GLY A 60 -6.62 -25.25 4.50
C GLY A 60 -6.68 -23.89 3.79
N GLU A 61 -6.44 -22.78 4.50
CA GLU A 61 -6.33 -21.40 3.98
C GLU A 61 -7.57 -20.86 3.23
N THR A 62 -8.68 -21.60 3.29
CA THR A 62 -9.92 -21.28 2.56
C THR A 62 -10.46 -19.90 2.93
N THR A 63 -10.33 -19.49 4.19
CA THR A 63 -10.75 -18.14 4.64
C THR A 63 -9.93 -17.04 3.96
N MET A 64 -8.62 -17.23 3.78
CA MET A 64 -7.77 -16.24 3.09
C MET A 64 -8.15 -16.11 1.62
N HIS A 65 -8.38 -17.24 0.94
CA HIS A 65 -8.89 -17.25 -0.42
C HIS A 65 -10.25 -16.53 -0.53
N ASN A 66 -11.19 -16.87 0.36
CA ASN A 66 -12.52 -16.27 0.39
C ASN A 66 -12.49 -14.76 0.67
N ASN A 67 -11.54 -14.26 1.47
CA ASN A 67 -11.38 -12.84 1.71
C ASN A 67 -11.01 -12.07 0.42
N LYS A 68 -10.17 -12.65 -0.44
CA LYS A 68 -9.83 -12.07 -1.75
C LYS A 68 -11.03 -12.14 -2.70
N GLU A 69 -11.66 -13.30 -2.83
CA GLU A 69 -12.83 -13.51 -3.71
C GLU A 69 -14.06 -12.69 -3.29
N ALA A 70 -14.17 -12.33 -2.01
CA ALA A 70 -15.28 -11.52 -1.52
C ALA A 70 -15.41 -10.18 -2.25
N PHE A 71 -14.30 -9.58 -2.68
CA PHE A 71 -14.30 -8.32 -3.45
C PHE A 71 -14.88 -8.50 -4.87
N ASN A 72 -14.71 -9.68 -5.47
CA ASN A 72 -15.24 -10.01 -6.79
C ASN A 72 -16.77 -10.13 -6.82
N ARG A 73 -17.45 -10.06 -5.68
CA ARG A 73 -18.92 -10.04 -5.60
C ARG A 73 -19.51 -8.64 -5.81
N TRP A 74 -18.69 -7.60 -5.75
CA TRP A 74 -19.12 -6.21 -5.89
C TRP A 74 -18.54 -5.56 -7.15
N ARG A 75 -19.26 -4.58 -7.70
CA ARG A 75 -18.84 -3.82 -8.89
C ARG A 75 -19.01 -2.34 -8.64
N ILE A 76 -18.02 -1.55 -9.06
CA ILE A 76 -18.12 -0.09 -9.11
C ILE A 76 -18.88 0.27 -10.39
N LEU A 77 -20.04 0.93 -10.26
CA LEU A 77 -20.80 1.41 -11.41
C LEU A 77 -20.17 2.71 -11.94
N PRO A 78 -19.66 2.75 -13.18
CA PRO A 78 -19.10 3.97 -13.74
C PRO A 78 -20.20 5.03 -13.92
N ARG A 79 -19.95 6.25 -13.43
CA ARG A 79 -20.83 7.39 -13.65
C ARG A 79 -20.23 8.31 -14.70
N MET A 80 -20.87 8.34 -15.87
CA MET A 80 -20.40 9.12 -17.03
C MET A 80 -20.76 10.60 -16.88
N MET A 81 -20.00 11.47 -17.55
CA MET A 81 -20.22 12.91 -17.62
C MET A 81 -20.22 13.64 -16.26
N GLY A 82 -19.68 13.03 -15.21
CA GLY A 82 -19.40 13.73 -13.95
C GLY A 82 -18.11 14.53 -14.06
N ASP A 83 -18.12 15.79 -13.62
CA ASP A 83 -16.88 16.55 -13.47
C ASP A 83 -16.06 15.96 -12.31
N VAL A 84 -14.98 15.28 -12.68
CA VAL A 84 -14.00 14.68 -11.78
C VAL A 84 -12.64 15.34 -11.98
N SER A 85 -12.60 16.59 -12.42
CA SER A 85 -11.34 17.35 -12.50
C SER A 85 -10.69 17.51 -11.11
N ALA A 86 -11.51 17.71 -10.08
CA ALA A 86 -11.12 17.76 -8.67
C ALA A 86 -11.49 16.47 -7.94
N ARG A 87 -10.51 15.75 -7.38
CA ARG A 87 -10.76 14.64 -6.43
C ARG A 87 -9.86 14.79 -5.23
N THR A 88 -10.36 14.32 -4.09
CA THR A 88 -9.56 14.13 -2.88
C THR A 88 -9.83 12.75 -2.30
N THR A 89 -8.78 12.13 -1.76
CA THR A 89 -8.83 10.91 -0.95
C THR A 89 -8.66 11.23 0.53
N GLU A 90 -8.64 12.52 0.88
CA GLU A 90 -8.40 12.97 2.22
C GLU A 90 -9.55 12.60 3.15
N VAL A 91 -9.21 12.17 4.36
CA VAL A 91 -10.16 11.85 5.42
C VAL A 91 -9.69 12.43 6.75
N THR A 92 -10.62 12.71 7.65
CA THR A 92 -10.32 13.06 9.04
C THR A 92 -10.58 11.85 9.92
N LEU A 93 -9.55 11.36 10.59
CA LEU A 93 -9.62 10.23 11.53
C LEU A 93 -9.10 10.69 12.89
N PHE A 94 -9.93 10.58 13.94
CA PHE A 94 -9.60 11.02 15.31
C PHE A 94 -9.06 12.47 15.40
N GLY A 95 -9.62 13.38 14.60
CA GLY A 95 -9.19 14.79 14.53
C GLY A 95 -7.88 15.02 13.77
N LYS A 96 -7.29 13.99 13.16
CA LYS A 96 -6.13 14.09 12.28
C LYS A 96 -6.56 13.99 10.82
N LYS A 97 -6.04 14.89 10.00
CA LYS A 97 -6.26 14.92 8.55
C LYS A 97 -5.24 14.02 7.86
N LEU A 98 -5.71 12.99 7.15
CA LEU A 98 -4.91 12.01 6.44
C LEU A 98 -5.10 12.18 4.94
N PRO A 99 -4.04 12.12 4.12
CA PRO A 99 -4.15 12.28 2.67
C PRO A 99 -4.85 11.11 1.97
N TYR A 100 -4.89 9.94 2.61
CA TYR A 100 -5.44 8.71 2.05
C TYR A 100 -6.26 7.95 3.11
N PRO A 101 -7.31 7.20 2.72
CA PRO A 101 -8.16 6.44 3.63
C PRO A 101 -7.59 5.03 3.86
N VAL A 102 -6.28 4.92 4.09
CA VAL A 102 -5.58 3.66 4.31
C VAL A 102 -4.59 3.80 5.46
N LEU A 103 -4.31 2.67 6.10
CA LEU A 103 -3.39 2.54 7.24
C LEU A 103 -2.58 1.27 7.04
N LEU A 104 -1.38 1.23 7.60
CA LEU A 104 -0.57 0.03 7.67
C LEU A 104 -1.02 -0.79 8.90
N GLY A 105 -1.51 -2.00 8.65
CA GLY A 105 -2.00 -2.90 9.70
C GLY A 105 -0.86 -3.41 10.61
N PRO A 106 -1.19 -3.88 11.81
CA PRO A 106 -0.20 -4.38 12.76
C PRO A 106 0.33 -5.74 12.31
N ILE A 107 1.58 -5.76 11.84
CA ILE A 107 2.34 -6.97 11.54
C ILE A 107 3.57 -6.94 12.43
N GLY A 108 3.77 -7.99 13.22
CA GLY A 108 4.96 -8.14 14.05
C GLY A 108 6.00 -9.03 13.40
N VAL A 109 7.13 -9.16 14.08
CA VAL A 109 8.25 -10.01 13.68
C VAL A 109 8.78 -9.66 12.26
N LEU A 110 8.73 -8.39 11.84
CA LEU A 110 9.11 -8.01 10.47
C LEU A 110 10.60 -8.18 10.17
N SER A 111 11.43 -8.43 11.20
CA SER A 111 12.84 -8.76 11.02
C SER A 111 13.08 -10.04 10.20
N ILE A 112 12.10 -10.94 10.10
CA ILE A 112 12.19 -12.13 9.24
C ILE A 112 12.06 -11.77 7.75
N ALA A 113 11.44 -10.63 7.42
CA ALA A 113 11.26 -10.17 6.05
C ALA A 113 12.42 -9.28 5.59
N HIS A 114 12.88 -8.37 6.46
CA HIS A 114 13.95 -7.43 6.15
C HIS A 114 14.66 -6.96 7.43
N ALA A 115 15.95 -6.64 7.34
CA ALA A 115 16.75 -6.20 8.49
C ALA A 115 16.22 -4.91 9.17
N ASP A 116 15.64 -4.02 8.36
CA ASP A 116 15.03 -2.76 8.83
C ASP A 116 13.72 -2.98 9.61
N ALA A 117 13.10 -4.15 9.49
CA ALA A 117 11.89 -4.56 10.20
C ALA A 117 10.79 -3.47 10.24
N GLU A 118 10.18 -3.22 11.41
CA GLU A 118 9.12 -2.23 11.59
C GLU A 118 9.60 -0.78 11.38
N VAL A 119 10.87 -0.47 11.62
CA VAL A 119 11.44 0.88 11.44
C VAL A 119 11.46 1.26 9.96
N GLY A 120 11.80 0.32 9.07
CA GLY A 120 11.73 0.56 7.62
C GLY A 120 10.29 0.86 7.15
N VAL A 121 9.31 0.18 7.75
CA VAL A 121 7.88 0.46 7.52
C VAL A 121 7.50 1.84 8.06
N ALA A 122 7.96 2.21 9.25
CA ALA A 122 7.70 3.53 9.85
C ALA A 122 8.28 4.68 9.03
N GLN A 123 9.49 4.50 8.48
CA GLN A 123 10.12 5.47 7.57
C GLN A 123 9.29 5.66 6.30
N ALA A 124 8.85 4.56 5.67
CA ALA A 124 7.97 4.63 4.50
C ALA A 124 6.61 5.27 4.83
N ALA A 125 6.02 4.91 5.97
CA ALA A 125 4.76 5.46 6.46
C ALA A 125 4.85 6.97 6.68
N THR A 126 5.95 7.44 7.27
CA THR A 126 6.24 8.86 7.50
C THR A 126 6.40 9.61 6.19
N ALA A 127 7.16 9.06 5.24
CA ALA A 127 7.37 9.66 3.93
C ALA A 127 6.07 9.79 3.11
N LEU A 128 5.11 8.87 3.32
CA LEU A 128 3.82 8.86 2.65
C LEU A 128 2.69 9.51 3.45
N HIS A 129 2.98 9.97 4.67
CA HIS A 129 1.99 10.47 5.63
C HIS A 129 0.84 9.49 5.91
N LEU A 130 1.19 8.20 6.05
CA LEU A 130 0.26 7.12 6.39
C LEU A 130 0.44 6.70 7.86
N PRO A 131 -0.64 6.46 8.61
CA PRO A 131 -0.53 5.88 9.94
C PRO A 131 -0.07 4.42 9.88
N GLN A 132 0.85 4.06 10.77
CA GLN A 132 1.20 2.68 11.08
C GLN A 132 0.57 2.28 12.40
N VAL A 133 -0.09 1.13 12.42
CA VAL A 133 -0.54 0.47 13.65
C VAL A 133 0.56 -0.51 14.06
N VAL A 134 1.15 -0.31 15.24
CA VAL A 134 2.32 -1.09 15.70
C VAL A 134 1.86 -2.35 16.44
N SER A 135 2.52 -3.47 16.19
CA SER A 135 2.26 -4.74 16.87
C SER A 135 2.97 -4.80 18.22
N THR A 136 2.36 -5.46 19.21
CA THR A 136 3.04 -5.73 20.51
C THR A 136 4.21 -6.70 20.37
N VAL A 137 4.24 -7.48 19.29
CA VAL A 137 5.31 -8.45 18.97
C VAL A 137 6.20 -7.95 17.83
N SER A 138 6.47 -6.65 17.81
CA SER A 138 7.41 -6.04 16.86
C SER A 138 8.86 -6.50 17.15
N SER A 139 9.67 -6.61 16.11
CA SER A 139 11.10 -6.96 16.25
C SER A 139 11.96 -5.81 16.79
N ARG A 140 11.44 -4.58 16.74
CA ARG A 140 12.04 -3.35 17.26
C ARG A 140 11.22 -2.80 18.41
N THR A 141 11.83 -1.99 19.27
CA THR A 141 11.09 -1.35 20.36
C THR A 141 10.15 -0.28 19.79
N MET A 142 9.13 0.10 20.54
CA MET A 142 8.15 1.09 20.07
C MET A 142 8.75 2.49 19.90
N GLU A 143 9.83 2.78 20.62
CA GLU A 143 10.54 4.06 20.62
C GLU A 143 11.51 4.23 19.44
N GLU A 144 11.95 3.13 18.82
CA GLU A 144 12.76 3.13 17.60
C GLU A 144 11.92 3.54 16.37
#